data_AF-A0A6B3F6D6-F1
#
_entry.id   AF-A0A6B3F6D6-F1
#
_cell.length_a   1.000
_cell.length_b   1.000
_cell.length_c   1.000
_cell.angle_alpha   90.00
_cell.angle_beta   90.00
_cell.angle_gamma   90.00
#
_symmetry.space_group_name_H-M   'P 1'
#
loop_
_entity.id
_entity.type
_entity.pdbx_description
1 polymer ?
#
loop_
_entity_poly.entity_id
_entity_poly.type
_entity_poly.pdbx_seq_one_letter_code
_entity_poly.pdbx_strand_id
1 'polypeptide(L)'
;AAELREFPGIGPAGVDIFLREAQDVWPEYAPHFDAKALQGAARLDLPQNPHRLARLTDDPATFAAALVRAALDKKVVEDVREHAG
;
A
#
# COMPACT_ATOMS: atom_id res chain seq x y z
N ALA A 1 8.85 -0.29 -15.02
CA ALA A 1 7.39 -0.32 -14.75
C ALA A 1 6.59 0.58 -15.70
N ALA A 2 7.21 1.49 -16.47
CA ALA A 2 6.51 2.27 -17.47
C ALA A 2 5.93 1.38 -18.58
N GLU A 3 6.63 0.29 -18.87
CA GLU A 3 6.31 -0.75 -19.86
C GLU A 3 4.99 -1.47 -19.52
N LEU A 4 4.60 -1.56 -18.24
CA LEU A 4 3.31 -2.12 -17.84
C LEU A 4 2.13 -1.33 -18.45
N ARG A 5 2.33 -0.04 -18.76
CA ARG A 5 1.30 0.81 -19.36
C ARG A 5 1.10 0.57 -20.86
N GLU A 6 1.94 -0.25 -21.48
CA GLU A 6 1.75 -0.67 -22.89
C GLU A 6 0.65 -1.73 -23.02
N PHE A 7 0.29 -2.41 -21.92
CA PHE A 7 -0.83 -3.34 -21.90
C PHE A 7 -2.17 -2.58 -21.86
N PRO A 8 -3.09 -2.86 -22.81
CA PRO A 8 -4.39 -2.21 -22.84
C PRO A 8 -5.14 -2.37 -21.52
N GLY A 9 -5.59 -1.24 -20.94
CA GLY A 9 -6.32 -1.21 -19.66
C GLY A 9 -5.43 -0.98 -18.43
N ILE A 10 -4.11 -0.95 -18.55
CA ILE A 10 -3.20 -0.64 -17.43
C ILE A 10 -2.82 0.86 -17.44
N GLY A 11 -3.55 1.64 -16.64
CA GLY A 11 -3.19 3.04 -16.34
C GLY A 11 -2.20 3.16 -15.17
N PRO A 12 -1.85 4.39 -14.74
CA PRO A 12 -0.98 4.64 -13.58
C PRO A 12 -1.42 3.88 -12.32
N ALA A 13 -2.72 3.87 -12.01
CA ALA A 13 -3.26 3.11 -10.88
C ALA A 13 -3.10 1.58 -11.05
N GLY A 14 -3.16 1.07 -12.28
CA GLY A 14 -2.94 -0.34 -12.57
C GLY A 14 -1.48 -0.75 -12.31
N VAL A 15 -0.53 0.13 -12.60
CA VAL A 15 0.88 -0.07 -12.26
C VAL A 15 1.07 -0.14 -10.75
N ASP A 16 0.47 0.79 -10.00
CA ASP A 16 0.56 0.81 -8.54
C ASP A 16 -0.05 -0.46 -7.91
N ILE A 17 -1.22 -0.88 -8.40
CA ILE A 17 -1.85 -2.15 -7.99
C ILE A 17 -0.92 -3.32 -8.26
N PHE A 18 -0.35 -3.39 -9.46
CA PHE A 18 0.52 -4.49 -9.84
C PHE A 18 1.80 -4.53 -8.99
N LEU A 19 2.50 -3.41 -8.84
CA LEU A 19 3.76 -3.35 -8.08
C LEU A 19 3.55 -3.64 -6.60
N ARG A 20 2.40 -3.25 -6.02
CA ARG A 20 2.09 -3.54 -4.62
C ARG A 20 2.04 -5.03 -4.34
N GLU A 21 1.44 -5.83 -5.23
CA GLU A 21 1.39 -7.29 -5.08
C GLU A 21 2.71 -7.94 -5.53
N ALA A 22 3.33 -7.43 -6.59
CA ALA A 22 4.55 -8.00 -7.15
C ALA A 22 5.76 -7.89 -6.21
N GLN A 23 5.81 -6.90 -5.31
CA GLN A 23 6.94 -6.73 -4.39
C GLN A 23 7.18 -7.92 -3.45
N ASP A 24 6.17 -8.79 -3.25
CA ASP A 24 6.28 -10.02 -2.46
C ASP A 24 7.16 -11.08 -3.15
N VAL A 25 7.15 -11.08 -4.49
CA VAL A 25 7.91 -12.03 -5.32
C VAL A 25 9.13 -11.38 -5.98
N TRP A 26 9.14 -10.06 -6.15
CA TRP A 26 10.19 -9.26 -6.77
C TRP A 26 10.71 -8.18 -5.81
N PRO A 27 11.66 -8.53 -4.93
CA PRO A 27 12.16 -7.65 -3.87
C PRO A 27 12.78 -6.34 -4.35
N GLU A 28 13.22 -6.25 -5.61
CA GLU A 28 13.73 -5.03 -6.22
C GLU A 28 12.69 -3.90 -6.32
N TYR A 29 11.40 -4.25 -6.22
CA TYR A 29 10.31 -3.29 -6.14
C TYR A 29 9.87 -3.00 -4.69
N ALA A 30 10.41 -3.72 -3.71
CA ALA A 30 10.10 -3.52 -2.31
C ALA A 30 11.02 -2.45 -1.66
N PRO A 31 10.49 -1.67 -0.69
CA PRO A 31 9.09 -1.55 -0.32
C PRO A 31 8.33 -0.63 -1.30
N HIS A 32 7.15 -1.07 -1.75
CA HIS A 32 6.24 -0.28 -2.58
C HIS A 32 5.00 0.12 -1.78
N PHE A 33 4.90 1.42 -1.47
CA PHE A 33 3.70 2.03 -0.89
C PHE A 33 3.17 3.08 -1.87
N ASP A 34 2.13 2.73 -2.62
CA ASP A 34 1.48 3.62 -3.57
C ASP A 34 0.71 4.75 -2.87
N ALA A 35 0.23 5.73 -3.66
CA ALA A 35 -0.50 6.88 -3.11
C ALA A 35 -1.76 6.48 -2.32
N LYS A 36 -2.39 5.35 -2.68
CA LYS A 36 -3.58 4.85 -1.98
C LYS A 36 -3.21 4.23 -0.65
N ALA A 37 -2.11 3.49 -0.57
CA ALA A 37 -1.55 2.99 0.69
C ALA A 37 -1.16 4.17 1.61
N LEU A 38 -0.52 5.21 1.09
CA LEU A 38 -0.18 6.41 1.88
C LEU A 38 -1.43 7.14 2.40
N GLN A 39 -2.52 7.17 1.62
CA GLN A 39 -3.81 7.69 2.10
C GLN A 39 -4.35 6.87 3.28
N GLY A 40 -4.20 5.56 3.25
CA GLY A 40 -4.59 4.67 4.35
C GLY A 40 -3.76 4.90 5.59
N ALA A 41 -2.44 5.02 5.43
CA ALA A 41 -1.53 5.38 6.51
C ALA A 41 -1.96 6.68 7.18
N ALA A 42 -2.28 7.71 6.38
CA ALA A 42 -2.75 8.98 6.89
C ALA A 42 -4.04 8.86 7.73
N ARG A 43 -4.98 7.99 7.33
CA ARG A 43 -6.22 7.77 8.08
C ARG A 43 -6.03 7.04 9.40
N LEU A 44 -4.95 6.26 9.50
CA LEU A 44 -4.54 5.54 10.71
C LEU A 44 -3.51 6.32 11.54
N ASP A 45 -3.27 7.58 11.22
CA ASP A 45 -2.30 8.44 11.90
C ASP A 45 -0.86 7.90 11.85
N LEU A 46 -0.55 7.10 10.82
CA LEU A 46 0.77 6.54 10.54
C LEU A 46 1.63 7.48 9.67
N PRO A 47 2.97 7.29 9.64
CA PRO A 47 3.85 8.04 8.75
C PRO A 47 3.43 7.91 7.28
N GLN A 48 3.45 9.00 6.52
CA GLN A 48 3.18 8.98 5.06
C GLN A 48 4.46 8.89 4.21
N ASN A 49 5.59 8.56 4.84
CA ASN A 49 6.85 8.33 4.14
C ASN A 49 7.05 6.81 3.94
N PRO A 50 7.21 6.32 2.70
CA PRO A 50 7.38 4.89 2.41
C PRO A 50 8.48 4.22 3.22
N HIS A 51 9.64 4.84 3.39
CA HIS A 51 10.74 4.28 4.19
C HIS A 51 10.43 4.22 5.68
N ARG A 52 9.61 5.14 6.20
CA ARG A 52 9.15 5.08 7.59
C ARG A 52 8.08 4.00 7.78
N LEU A 53 7.19 3.82 6.81
CA LEU A 53 6.20 2.73 6.82
C LEU A 53 6.85 1.35 6.76
N ALA A 54 7.88 1.20 5.91
CA ALA A 54 8.63 -0.04 5.79
C ALA A 54 9.29 -0.49 7.10
N ARG A 55 9.49 0.42 8.08
CA ARG A 55 10.05 0.09 9.40
C ARG A 55 9.00 -0.38 10.41
N LEU A 56 7.71 -0.39 10.05
CA LEU A 56 6.60 -0.80 10.91
C LEU A 56 6.17 -2.26 10.69
N THR A 57 6.76 -2.95 9.71
CA THR A 57 6.36 -4.28 9.29
C THR A 57 7.56 -5.05 8.76
N ASP A 58 7.58 -6.36 8.95
CA ASP A 58 8.47 -7.28 8.25
C ASP A 58 7.84 -7.82 6.95
N ASP A 59 6.56 -7.48 6.70
CA ASP A 59 5.78 -7.84 5.51
C ASP A 59 5.21 -6.55 4.84
N PRO A 60 6.00 -5.89 3.97
CA PRO A 60 5.59 -4.64 3.33
C PRO A 60 4.47 -4.81 2.30
N ALA A 61 4.38 -5.97 1.63
CA ALA A 61 3.36 -6.23 0.63
C ALA A 61 1.97 -6.31 1.28
N THR A 62 1.82 -7.15 2.30
CA THR A 62 0.57 -7.27 3.06
C THR A 62 0.22 -5.95 3.74
N PHE A 63 1.21 -5.26 4.29
CA PHE A 63 0.97 -3.98 4.95
C PHE A 63 0.49 -2.91 3.97
N ALA A 64 1.09 -2.78 2.78
CA ALA A 64 0.61 -1.85 1.75
C ALA A 64 -0.83 -2.17 1.34
N ALA A 65 -1.18 -3.44 1.15
CA ALA A 65 -2.54 -3.86 0.83
C ALA A 65 -3.54 -3.54 1.95
N ALA A 66 -3.15 -3.73 3.22
CA ALA A 66 -3.95 -3.37 4.38
C ALA A 66 -4.21 -1.85 4.45
N LEU A 67 -3.19 -1.03 4.20
CA LEU A 67 -3.34 0.42 4.14
C LEU A 67 -4.28 0.85 3.00
N VAL A 68 -4.22 0.21 1.83
CA VAL A 68 -5.19 0.47 0.74
C VAL A 68 -6.63 0.19 1.20
N ARG A 69 -6.87 -0.89 1.95
CA ARG A 69 -8.19 -1.18 2.53
C ARG A 69 -8.64 -0.09 3.50
N ALA A 70 -7.76 0.38 4.39
CA ALA A 70 -8.04 1.51 5.28
C ALA A 70 -8.35 2.82 4.51
N ALA A 71 -7.73 3.03 3.34
CA ALA A 71 -7.99 4.17 2.47
C ALA A 71 -9.37 4.08 1.77
N LEU A 72 -9.89 2.87 1.56
CA LEU A 72 -11.14 2.61 0.84
C LEU A 72 -12.35 2.50 1.78
N ASP A 73 -12.17 1.91 2.96
CA ASP A 73 -13.25 1.63 3.90
C ASP A 73 -12.97 2.28 5.26
N LYS A 74 -13.94 3.08 5.74
CA LYS A 74 -13.84 3.73 7.05
C LYS A 74 -13.98 2.72 8.20
N LYS A 75 -14.73 1.63 8.00
CA LYS A 75 -14.90 0.60 9.03
C LYS A 75 -13.57 -0.06 9.37
N VAL A 76 -12.72 -0.30 8.37
CA VAL A 76 -11.36 -0.82 8.58
C VAL A 76 -10.55 0.09 9.52
N VAL A 77 -10.69 1.41 9.41
CA VAL A 77 -9.99 2.37 10.29
C VAL A 77 -10.57 2.35 11.70
N GLU A 78 -11.89 2.25 11.82
CA GLU A 78 -12.59 2.13 13.11
C GLU A 78 -12.18 0.83 13.83
N ASP A 79 -12.25 -0.30 13.14
CA ASP A 79 -11.87 -1.62 13.65
C ASP A 79 -10.42 -1.63 14.14
N VAL A 80 -9.48 -1.08 13.36
CA VAL A 80 -8.06 -1.00 13.76
C VAL A 80 -7.89 -0.16 15.03
N ARG A 81 -8.59 0.98 15.15
CA ARG A 81 -8.52 1.83 16.34
C ARG A 81 -9.11 1.15 17.57
N GLU A 82 -10.16 0.36 17.41
CA GLU A 82 -10.80 -0.39 18.49
C GLU A 82 -9.88 -1.49 19.05
N HIS A 83 -9.11 -2.15 18.19
CA HIS A 83 -8.21 -3.25 18.57
C HIS A 83 -6.79 -2.80 18.95
N ALA A 84 -6.39 -1.58 18.62
CA ALA A 84 -5.07 -1.03 18.95
C ALA A 84 -5.00 -0.40 20.36
N GLY A 85 -6.13 -0.29 21.06
CA GLY A 85 -6.22 0.16 22.46
C GLY A 85 -6.12 -0.98 23.46
#